data_AF-A0A178EAN5-F1
#
_entry.id   AF-A0A178EAN5-F1
#
_cell.length_a   1.000
_cell.length_b   1.000
_cell.length_c   1.000
_cell.angle_alpha   90.00
_cell.angle_beta   90.00
_cell.angle_gamma   90.00
#
_symmetry.space_group_name_H-M   'P 1'
#
loop_
_entity.id
_entity.type
_entity.pdbx_description
1 polymer ?
#
loop_
_entity_poly.entity_id
_entity_poly.type
_entity_poly.pdbx_seq_one_letter_code
_entity_poly.pdbx_strand_id
1 'polypeptide(L)' 'MTRPKVPPEQRQRTAQACESCKRRKQKCNGLCPCNTCEKRKFTCLYTDRDPASPSDGRPPAKRRAVEDGDVDSPY' A
#
# COMPACT_ATOMS: atom_id res chain seq x y z
N MET A 1 -20.80 -11.55 4.35
CA MET A 1 -20.26 -11.48 5.73
C MET A 1 -18.80 -11.03 5.66
N THR A 2 -18.43 -9.92 6.30
CA THR A 2 -17.04 -9.43 6.28
C THR A 2 -16.23 -10.18 7.33
N ARG A 3 -15.04 -10.68 6.97
CA ARG A 3 -14.15 -11.37 7.90
C ARG A 3 -13.64 -10.37 8.95
N PRO A 4 -13.74 -10.66 10.27
CA PRO A 4 -13.25 -9.78 11.32
C PRO A 4 -11.74 -9.53 11.18
N LYS A 5 -11.30 -8.32 11.56
CA LYS A 5 -9.91 -7.89 11.49
C LYS A 5 -9.07 -8.71 12.48
N VAL A 6 -8.13 -9.52 11.97
CA VAL A 6 -7.18 -10.26 12.81
C VAL A 6 -6.22 -9.25 13.46
N PRO A 7 -6.04 -9.27 14.79
CA PRO A 7 -5.10 -8.38 15.48
C PRO A 7 -3.66 -8.60 14.98
N PRO A 8 -2.79 -7.59 15.06
CA PRO A 8 -1.45 -7.63 14.48
C PRO A 8 -0.62 -8.81 15.03
N GLU A 9 -0.76 -9.13 16.31
CA GLU A 9 -0.04 -10.23 16.97
C GLU A 9 -0.46 -11.62 16.47
N GLN A 10 -1.71 -11.79 16.03
CA GLN A 10 -2.22 -13.07 15.51
C GLN A 10 -2.05 -13.18 13.99
N ARG A 11 -1.48 -12.16 13.34
CA ARG A 11 -1.33 -12.14 11.88
C ARG A 11 -0.15 -13.01 11.46
N GLN A 12 -0.43 -14.22 11.01
CA GLN A 12 0.59 -15.14 10.44
C GLN A 12 1.23 -14.63 9.13
N ARG A 13 0.74 -13.52 8.56
CA ARG A 13 1.28 -12.91 7.34
C ARG A 13 2.01 -11.62 7.69
N THR A 14 3.23 -11.48 7.18
CA THR A 14 3.96 -10.21 7.24
C THR A 14 3.12 -9.05 6.68
N ALA A 15 3.19 -7.89 7.33
CA ALA A 15 2.53 -6.67 6.87
C ALA A 15 3.13 -6.14 5.57
N GLN A 16 4.46 -6.22 5.43
CA GLN A 16 5.20 -5.79 4.26
C GLN A 16 5.97 -6.98 3.67
N ALA A 17 5.80 -7.21 2.37
CA ALA A 17 6.64 -8.15 1.65
C ALA A 17 7.82 -7.39 1.04
N CYS A 18 8.98 -8.04 0.99
CA CYS A 18 10.13 -7.53 0.27
C CYS A 18 9.80 -7.26 -1.22
N GLU A 19 10.47 -6.33 -1.88
CA GLU A 19 10.23 -5.96 -3.29
C GLU A 19 10.36 -7.17 -4.23
N SER A 20 11.39 -8.00 -4.05
CA SER A 20 11.58 -9.23 -4.82
C SER A 20 10.42 -10.22 -4.64
N CYS A 21 9.90 -10.34 -3.42
CA CYS A 21 8.80 -11.22 -3.06
C CYS A 21 7.50 -10.71 -3.68
N LYS A 22 7.28 -9.40 -3.61
CA LYS A 22 6.12 -8.69 -4.15
C LYS A 22 6.07 -8.81 -5.68
N ARG A 23 7.18 -8.51 -6.37
CA ARG A 23 7.30 -8.63 -7.83
C ARG A 23 7.05 -10.06 -8.32
N ARG A 24 7.55 -11.06 -7.59
CA ARG A 24 7.45 -12.48 -7.96
C ARG A 24 6.24 -13.20 -7.35
N LYS A 25 5.40 -12.49 -6.60
CA LYS A 25 4.23 -13.04 -5.88
C LYS A 25 4.57 -14.25 -4.99
N GLN A 26 5.74 -14.23 -4.37
CA GLN A 26 6.22 -15.30 -3.50
C GLN A 26 5.91 -15.03 -2.03
N LYS A 27 5.81 -16.10 -1.22
CA LYS A 27 5.63 -15.96 0.23
C LYS A 27 6.84 -15.23 0.83
N CYS A 28 6.56 -14.12 1.52
CA CYS A 28 7.54 -13.37 2.29
C CYS A 28 7.35 -13.64 3.78
N ASN A 29 8.44 -13.71 4.54
CA ASN A 29 8.41 -13.95 5.99
C ASN A 29 8.68 -12.67 6.81
N GLY A 30 8.89 -11.52 6.17
CA GLY A 30 9.15 -10.26 6.89
C GLY A 30 10.58 -10.08 7.41
N LEU A 31 11.44 -11.09 7.29
CA LEU A 31 12.86 -11.04 7.68
C LEU A 31 13.72 -10.33 6.61
N CYS A 32 14.86 -9.79 7.03
CA CYS A 32 15.90 -9.17 6.20
C CYS A 32 17.26 -9.86 6.44
N PRO A 33 17.74 -10.72 5.52
CA PRO A 33 17.11 -11.15 4.27
C PRO A 33 15.94 -12.13 4.51
N CYS A 34 14.96 -12.12 3.59
CA CYS A 34 13.83 -13.03 3.67
C CYS A 34 14.26 -14.47 3.30
N ASN A 35 13.69 -15.53 3.92
CA ASN A 35 14.05 -16.93 3.58
C ASN A 35 14.01 -17.23 2.06
N THR A 36 13.03 -16.69 1.34
CA THR A 36 12.91 -16.87 -0.12
C THR A 36 14.07 -16.21 -0.86
N CYS A 37 14.49 -15.04 -0.39
CA CYS A 37 15.55 -14.23 -0.95
C CYS A 37 16.91 -14.86 -0.67
N GLU A 38 17.11 -15.36 0.55
CA GLU A 38 18.32 -16.05 0.98
C GLU A 38 18.53 -17.35 0.21
N LYS A 39 17.51 -18.21 0.13
CA LYS A 39 17.58 -19.49 -0.59
C LYS A 39 17.88 -19.33 -2.07
N ARG A 40 17.32 -18.29 -2.70
CA ARG A 40 17.49 -18.03 -4.12
C ARG A 40 18.55 -16.97 -4.43
N LYS A 41 19.25 -16.48 -3.40
CA LYS A 41 20.30 -15.45 -3.47
C LYS A 41 19.86 -14.22 -4.29
N PHE A 42 18.62 -13.77 -4.09
CA PHE A 42 18.11 -12.53 -4.71
C PHE A 42 18.24 -11.34 -3.78
N THR A 43 18.29 -10.15 -4.38
CA THR A 43 18.29 -8.88 -3.65
C THR A 43 17.03 -8.75 -2.79
N CYS A 44 17.19 -8.73 -1.47
CA CYS A 44 16.10 -8.53 -0.52
C CYS A 44 16.08 -7.05 -0.12
N LEU A 45 15.15 -6.28 -0.68
CA LEU A 45 14.95 -4.87 -0.34
C LEU A 45 13.54 -4.69 0.19
N TYR A 46 13.42 -4.01 1.33
CA TYR A 46 12.15 -3.49 1.81
C TYR A 46 12.18 -1.99 1.53
N THR A 47 11.25 -1.52 0.71
CA THR A 47 11.04 -0.08 0.55
C THR A 47 10.04 0.31 1.62
N ASP A 48 10.53 0.77 2.76
CA ASP A 48 9.69 1.59 3.61
C ASP A 48 9.32 2.79 2.75
N ARG A 49 8.01 2.99 2.53
CA ARG A 49 7.53 4.27 2.02
C ARG A 49 7.81 5.27 3.13
N ASP A 50 9.04 5.77 3.13
CA ASP A 50 9.43 6.89 3.94
C ASP A 50 8.44 8.01 3.61
N PRO A 51 7.63 8.49 4.58
CA PRO A 51 6.71 9.58 4.33
C PRO A 51 7.45 10.90 4.02
N ALA A 52 8.80 10.94 4.09
CA ALA A 52 9.62 12.12 3.87
C ALA A 52 10.35 12.17 2.51
N SER A 53 9.75 11.64 1.43
CA SER A 53 10.13 12.08 0.07
C SER A 53 9.00 12.86 -0.60
N PRO A 54 8.99 14.21 -0.49
CA PRO A 54 8.11 15.08 -1.25
C PRO A 54 8.63 15.27 -2.70
N SER A 55 8.97 14.19 -3.39
CA SER A 55 9.45 14.22 -4.77
C SER A 55 8.40 13.63 -5.70
N ASP A 56 7.31 14.37 -5.90
CA ASP A 56 6.91 14.93 -7.20
C ASP A 56 5.55 15.61 -7.02
N GLY A 57 5.54 16.94 -7.13
CA GLY A 57 4.40 17.82 -6.82
C GLY A 57 3.24 17.72 -7.79
N ARG A 58 2.57 16.57 -7.87
CA ARG A 58 1.28 16.43 -8.56
C ARG A 58 0.24 15.86 -7.60
N PRO A 59 -0.63 16.71 -7.00
CA PRO A 59 -1.80 16.18 -6.32
C PRO A 59 -2.60 15.35 -7.33
N PRO A 60 -3.11 14.16 -6.97
CA PRO A 60 -4.07 13.47 -7.82
C PRO A 60 -5.23 14.45 -7.96
N ALA A 61 -5.50 14.91 -9.18
CA ALA A 61 -6.53 15.88 -9.47
C ALA A 61 -7.81 15.50 -8.72
N LYS A 62 -8.08 16.19 -7.60
CA LYS A 62 -9.36 16.20 -6.94
C LYS A 62 -10.33 16.64 -8.03
N ARG A 63 -11.13 15.70 -8.53
CA ARG A 63 -12.27 16.01 -9.40
C ARG A 63 -13.09 17.01 -8.61
N ARG A 64 -13.12 18.26 -9.08
CA ARG A 64 -13.90 19.34 -8.50
C ARG A 64 -15.37 18.90 -8.52
N ALA A 65 -16.05 18.99 -7.38
CA ALA A 65 -17.50 18.98 -7.33
C ALA A 65 -17.99 20.18 -8.15
N VAL A 66 -18.82 19.93 -9.16
CA VAL A 66 -19.61 20.98 -9.79
C VAL A 66 -20.92 20.99 -9.01
N GLU A 67 -21.05 21.92 -8.06
CA GLU A 67 -22.34 22.28 -7.50
C GLU A 67 -22.88 23.37 -8.44
N ASP A 68 -23.72 22.98 -9.39
CA ASP A 68 -24.49 23.92 -10.20
C ASP A 68 -25.79 24.17 -9.45
N GLY A 69 -25.87 25.34 -8.82
CA GLY A 69 -27.09 25.82 -8.20
C GLY A 69 -28.05 26.25 -9.30
N ASP A 70 -29.13 25.49 -9.48
CA ASP A 70 -30.27 25.91 -10.27
C ASP A 70 -31.32 26.55 -9.36
N VAL A 71 -31.80 27.68 -9.84
CA VAL A 71 -32.63 28.68 -9.18
C VAL A 71 -34.11 28.27 -9.25
N ASP A 72 -34.86 28.40 -8.16
CA ASP A 72 -36.32 28.54 -8.26
C ASP A 72 -36.75 29.75 -7.45
N SER A 73 -37.02 30.83 -8.18
CA SER A 73 -37.52 32.10 -7.65
C SER A 73 -39.04 32.12 -7.84
N PRO A 74 -39.84 32.30 -6.78
CA PRO A 74 -41.29 32.26 -6.88
C PRO A 74 -41.87 33.57 -7.41
N TYR A 75 -42.71 33.48 -8.43
CA TYR A 75 -43.86 34.37 -8.61
C TYR A 75 -45.04 33.62 -9.20
#